data_AF-A0A4Y6UPN1-F1
#
_entry.id   AF-A0A4Y6UPN1-F1
#
_cell.length_a   1.000
_cell.length_b   1.000
_cell.length_c   1.000
_cell.angle_alpha   90.00
_cell.angle_beta   90.00
_cell.angle_gamma   90.00
#
_symmetry.space_group_name_H-M   'P 1'
#
loop_
_entity.id
_entity.type
_entity.pdbx_description
1 polymer ?
#
loop_
_entity_poly.entity_id
_entity_poly.type
_entity_poly.pdbx_seq_one_letter_code
_entity_poly.pdbx_strand_id
1 'polypeptide(L)'
;MIYFIIFAFSFLFGIWVKVSGEVIKLELGNYTISIDLYFIIFTCVVLLFLLITLVRFFSSISSTFANIRNRRRDREELLLFEAFFSIDLDNIENAQKLVKSLSEESDRLSLIKLFNSGKTGNYSFFSNGLTNIANKNRNLALLLANKLIVHLKQEKVVFQKFIEYCSSSINDKMLSIPFQIEHCILKEDWINAILRLKEAVKSNIFLPFDHKEMFAVFYCALAKQYESKGNFKEAIKSLFRAQRYSAIFQPINYLKAELYIKLGKIRKASAVLEAEYTVNPTPQSAKMYINLNSKGAERLYNLRPDYYFSYCLLALSS
;
A
#
# COMPACT_ATOMS: atom_id res chain seq x y z
N MET A 1 11.70 50.04 5.59
CA MET A 1 12.42 51.12 4.87
C MET A 1 11.54 51.84 3.84
N ILE A 2 10.98 51.17 2.82
CA ILE A 2 10.20 51.85 1.75
C ILE A 2 9.01 52.69 2.28
N TYR A 3 8.23 52.20 3.25
CA TYR A 3 7.10 52.95 3.82
C TYR A 3 7.50 54.17 4.66
N PHE A 4 8.67 54.12 5.29
CA PHE A 4 9.22 55.26 6.03
C PHE A 4 9.68 56.35 5.05
N ILE A 5 10.26 55.94 3.93
CA ILE A 5 10.65 56.83 2.83
C ILE A 5 9.40 57.49 2.23
N ILE A 6 8.34 56.72 1.93
CA ILE A 6 7.07 57.27 1.44
C ILE A 6 6.48 58.26 2.45
N PHE A 7 6.42 57.90 3.74
CA PHE A 7 5.90 58.79 4.79
C PHE A 7 6.71 60.09 4.91
N ALA A 8 8.04 60.01 4.87
CA ALA A 8 8.92 61.17 4.92
C ALA A 8 8.74 62.09 3.69
N PHE A 9 8.62 61.51 2.49
CA PHE A 9 8.34 62.28 1.27
C PHE A 9 6.95 62.92 1.29
N SER A 10 5.92 62.22 1.78
CA SER A 10 4.57 62.78 1.97
C SER A 10 4.58 63.95 2.96
N PHE A 11 5.38 63.85 4.04
CA PHE A 11 5.51 64.90 5.04
C PHE A 11 6.23 66.13 4.47
N LEU A 12 7.32 65.92 3.71
CA LEU A 12 8.04 67.00 3.02
C LEU A 12 7.17 67.68 1.95
N PHE A 13 6.40 66.90 1.18
CA PHE A 13 5.45 67.43 0.20
C PHE A 13 4.33 68.22 0.87
N GLY A 14 3.81 67.72 1.99
CA GLY A 14 2.82 68.46 2.78
C GLY A 14 3.36 69.79 3.31
N ILE A 15 4.58 69.83 3.85
CA ILE A 15 5.21 71.09 4.29
C ILE A 15 5.29 72.09 3.13
N TRP A 16 5.62 71.63 1.92
CA TRP A 16 5.67 72.48 0.73
C TRP A 16 4.29 73.06 0.36
N VAL A 17 3.22 72.26 0.39
CA VAL A 17 1.83 72.70 0.14
C VAL A 17 1.32 73.69 1.22
N LYS A 18 1.72 73.50 2.48
CA LYS A 18 1.39 74.44 3.56
C LYS A 18 2.06 75.81 3.35
N VAL A 19 3.29 75.81 2.83
CA VAL A 19 4.04 77.04 2.52
C VAL A 19 3.45 77.76 1.30
N SER A 20 2.82 77.05 0.36
CA SER A 20 2.13 77.66 -0.79
C SER A 20 0.75 78.25 -0.48
N GLY A 21 0.20 78.02 0.73
CA GLY A 21 -0.95 78.76 1.25
C GLY A 21 -2.31 78.44 0.59
N GLU A 22 -2.45 77.27 -0.03
CA GLU A 22 -3.69 76.88 -0.70
C GLU A 22 -4.75 76.41 0.31
N VAL A 23 -5.85 77.17 0.43
CA VAL A 23 -6.95 76.90 1.36
C VAL A 23 -8.24 76.70 0.58
N ILE A 24 -8.94 75.59 0.83
CA ILE A 24 -10.27 75.36 0.28
C ILE A 24 -11.28 76.07 1.17
N LYS A 25 -12.05 76.99 0.59
CA LYS A 25 -13.15 77.67 1.28
C LYS A 25 -14.46 77.02 0.88
N LEU A 26 -15.16 76.46 1.86
CA LEU A 26 -16.51 75.95 1.71
C LEU A 26 -17.47 76.96 2.34
N GLU A 27 -18.37 77.49 1.52
CA GLU A 27 -19.41 78.43 1.97
C GLU A 27 -20.71 77.65 2.20
N LEU A 28 -21.21 77.69 3.43
CA LEU A 28 -22.50 77.09 3.79
C LEU A 28 -23.35 78.16 4.48
N GLY A 29 -24.24 78.80 3.71
CA GLY A 29 -25.01 79.95 4.19
C GLY A 29 -24.09 81.12 4.56
N ASN A 30 -24.23 81.68 5.76
CA ASN A 30 -23.41 82.80 6.25
C ASN A 30 -22.08 82.37 6.92
N TYR A 31 -21.73 81.09 6.88
CA TYR A 31 -20.51 80.57 7.48
C TYR A 31 -19.51 80.17 6.39
N THR A 32 -18.33 80.78 6.42
CA THR A 32 -17.18 80.39 5.60
C THR A 32 -16.29 79.44 6.42
N ILE A 33 -16.24 78.17 6.05
CA ILE A 33 -15.30 77.21 6.65
C ILE A 33 -14.09 77.11 5.73
N SER A 34 -12.95 77.58 6.21
CA SER A 34 -11.67 77.48 5.50
C SER A 34 -10.91 76.25 5.99
N ILE A 35 -10.78 75.23 5.14
CA ILE A 35 -10.03 74.01 5.44
C ILE A 35 -8.71 74.07 4.68
N ASP A 36 -7.62 73.98 5.43
CA ASP A 36 -6.28 73.90 4.86
C ASP A 36 -6.14 72.57 4.09
N LEU A 37 -5.80 72.66 2.80
CA LEU A 37 -5.65 71.51 1.92
C LEU A 37 -4.52 70.58 2.42
N TYR A 38 -3.52 71.14 3.09
CA TYR A 38 -2.47 70.39 3.80
C TYR A 38 -3.06 69.41 4.83
N PHE A 39 -4.04 69.86 5.62
CA PHE A 39 -4.62 69.04 6.69
C PHE A 39 -5.36 67.82 6.12
N ILE A 40 -6.06 68.00 5.00
CA ILE A 40 -6.78 66.92 4.31
C ILE A 40 -5.78 65.88 3.77
N ILE A 41 -4.77 66.32 3.01
CA ILE A 41 -3.75 65.42 2.46
C ILE A 41 -3.02 64.67 3.58
N PHE A 42 -2.61 65.38 4.63
CA PHE A 42 -1.93 64.78 5.77
C PHE A 42 -2.78 63.72 6.45
N THR A 43 -4.07 63.99 6.69
CA THR A 43 -4.98 63.04 7.32
C THR A 43 -5.20 61.81 6.44
N CYS A 44 -5.35 61.97 5.12
CA CYS A 44 -5.44 60.86 4.17
C CYS A 44 -4.18 59.97 4.18
N VAL A 45 -2.98 60.57 4.22
CA VAL A 45 -1.70 59.81 4.28
C VAL A 45 -1.58 59.05 5.60
N VAL A 46 -1.91 59.69 6.72
CA VAL A 46 -1.91 59.04 8.04
C VAL A 46 -2.90 57.87 8.07
N LEU A 47 -4.10 58.07 7.52
CA LEU A 47 -5.14 57.04 7.49
C LEU A 47 -4.74 55.85 6.60
N LEU A 48 -4.13 56.10 5.43
CA LEU A 48 -3.57 55.05 4.57
C LEU A 48 -2.43 54.29 5.26
N PHE A 49 -1.52 55.00 5.94
CA PHE A 49 -0.44 54.38 6.69
C PHE A 49 -0.98 53.49 7.82
N LEU A 50 -2.00 53.95 8.51
CA LEU A 50 -2.68 53.20 9.57
C LEU A 50 -3.37 51.95 9.00
N LEU A 51 -4.06 52.07 7.86
CA LEU A 51 -4.65 50.94 7.13
C LEU A 51 -3.61 49.89 6.73
N ILE A 52 -2.49 50.30 6.13
CA ILE A 52 -1.41 49.38 5.75
C ILE A 52 -0.82 48.68 6.97
N THR A 53 -0.64 49.41 8.07
CA THR A 53 -0.12 48.88 9.33
C THR A 53 -1.09 47.86 9.92
N LEU A 54 -2.40 48.15 9.93
CA LEU A 54 -3.43 47.21 10.39
C LEU A 54 -3.48 45.96 9.53
N VAL A 55 -3.49 46.08 8.20
CA VAL A 55 -3.49 44.91 7.29
C VAL A 55 -2.28 44.02 7.55
N ARG A 56 -1.09 44.61 7.73
CA ARG A 56 0.13 43.86 8.07
C ARG A 56 0.08 43.22 9.44
N PHE A 57 -0.47 43.92 10.43
CA PHE A 57 -0.64 43.39 11.78
C PHE A 57 -1.56 42.17 11.78
N PHE A 58 -2.74 42.27 11.15
CA PHE A 58 -3.67 41.15 11.02
C PHE A 58 -3.10 40.00 10.18
N SER A 59 -2.38 40.31 9.10
CA SER A 59 -1.70 39.28 8.28
C SER A 59 -0.60 38.57 9.07
N SER A 60 0.21 39.30 9.84
CA SER A 60 1.26 38.73 10.69
C SER A 60 0.67 37.83 11.78
N ILE A 61 -0.39 38.27 12.46
CA ILE A 61 -1.12 37.47 13.45
C ILE A 61 -1.69 36.21 12.79
N SER A 62 -2.40 36.35 11.66
CA SER A 62 -2.96 35.22 10.92
C SER A 62 -1.88 34.21 10.50
N SER A 63 -0.74 34.69 10.00
CA SER A 63 0.39 33.83 9.61
C SER A 63 1.03 33.12 10.81
N THR A 64 1.08 33.77 11.97
CA THR A 64 1.59 33.18 13.21
C THR A 64 0.66 32.09 13.72
N PHE A 65 -0.66 32.34 13.72
CA PHE A 65 -1.67 31.32 14.04
C PHE A 65 -1.63 30.16 13.05
N ALA A 66 -1.50 30.44 11.75
CA ALA A 66 -1.35 29.41 10.72
C ALA A 66 -0.09 28.56 10.94
N ASN A 67 1.04 29.19 11.28
CA ASN A 67 2.29 28.49 11.57
C ASN A 67 2.20 27.63 12.83
N ILE A 68 1.56 28.12 13.90
CA ILE A 68 1.33 27.33 15.13
C ILE A 68 0.44 26.12 14.82
N ARG A 69 -0.65 26.34 14.05
CA ARG A 69 -1.54 25.26 13.62
C ARG A 69 -0.82 24.22 12.77
N ASN A 70 0.01 24.66 11.82
CA ASN A 70 0.79 23.76 10.97
C ASN A 70 1.80 22.96 11.79
N ARG A 71 2.55 23.60 12.71
CA ARG A 71 3.48 22.87 13.60
C ARG A 71 2.78 21.82 14.46
N ARG A 72 1.58 22.14 14.96
CA ARG A 72 0.77 21.17 15.71
C ARG A 72 0.37 19.99 14.82
N ARG A 73 -0.10 20.26 13.60
CA ARG A 73 -0.46 19.23 12.61
C ARG A 73 0.75 18.35 12.25
N ASP A 74 1.92 18.94 12.01
CA ASP A 74 3.15 18.20 11.68
C ASP A 74 3.54 17.27 12.84
N ARG A 75 3.43 17.75 14.09
CA ARG A 75 3.67 16.92 15.28
C ARG A 75 2.66 15.78 15.40
N GLU A 76 1.38 16.04 15.17
CA GLU A 76 0.34 15.01 15.16
C GLU A 76 0.60 13.97 14.06
N GLU A 77 1.03 14.40 12.87
CA GLU A 77 1.43 13.50 11.78
C GLU A 77 2.61 12.60 12.17
N LEU A 78 3.64 13.16 12.81
CA LEU A 78 4.78 12.38 13.31
C LEU A 78 4.35 11.35 14.38
N LEU A 79 3.48 11.74 15.31
CA LEU A 79 2.96 10.82 16.32
C LEU A 79 2.10 9.70 15.71
N LEU A 80 1.34 9.99 14.66
CA LEU A 80 0.61 8.97 13.90
C LEU A 80 1.58 7.99 13.22
N PHE A 81 2.65 8.48 12.60
CA PHE A 81 3.67 7.60 12.02
C PHE A 81 4.37 6.76 13.09
N GLU A 82 4.74 7.36 14.22
CA GLU A 82 5.37 6.66 15.34
C GLU A 82 4.45 5.57 15.91
N ALA A 83 3.15 5.86 16.05
CA ALA A 83 2.17 4.88 16.47
C ALA A 83 2.06 3.72 15.45
N PHE A 84 2.03 4.03 14.15
CA PHE A 84 1.96 3.02 13.10
C PHE A 84 3.21 2.13 13.08
N PHE A 85 4.41 2.71 13.17
CA PHE A 85 5.65 1.95 13.26
C PHE A 85 5.76 1.16 14.56
N SER A 86 5.27 1.70 15.68
CA SER A 86 5.20 0.97 16.94
C SER A 86 4.31 -0.28 16.82
N ILE A 87 3.19 -0.18 16.08
CA ILE A 87 2.37 -1.36 15.77
C ILE A 87 3.14 -2.34 14.89
N ASP A 88 3.80 -1.88 13.83
CA ASP A 88 4.58 -2.75 12.95
C ASP A 88 5.73 -3.47 13.71
N LEU A 89 6.28 -2.86 14.76
CA LEU A 89 7.32 -3.40 15.64
C LEU A 89 6.79 -4.20 16.85
N ASP A 90 5.51 -4.59 16.86
CA ASP A 90 4.85 -5.33 17.95
C ASP A 90 4.79 -4.60 19.31
N ASN A 91 5.16 -3.31 19.37
CA ASN A 91 5.07 -2.49 20.56
C ASN A 91 3.67 -1.89 20.73
N ILE A 92 2.70 -2.76 20.99
CA ILE A 92 1.28 -2.40 21.09
C ILE A 92 1.02 -1.45 22.27
N GLU A 93 1.74 -1.61 23.39
CA GLU A 93 1.57 -0.74 24.55
C GLU A 93 1.96 0.71 24.23
N ASN A 94 3.11 0.92 23.57
CA ASN A 94 3.54 2.24 23.14
C ASN A 94 2.56 2.82 22.12
N ALA A 95 2.14 2.02 21.13
CA ALA A 95 1.15 2.45 20.15
C ALA A 95 -0.16 2.90 20.81
N GLN A 96 -0.65 2.18 21.82
CA GLN A 96 -1.86 2.57 22.56
C GLN A 96 -1.67 3.87 23.34
N LYS A 97 -0.50 4.09 23.96
CA LYS A 97 -0.18 5.35 24.65
C LYS A 97 -0.17 6.53 23.67
N LEU A 98 0.45 6.36 22.50
CA LEU A 98 0.51 7.36 21.44
C LEU A 98 -0.87 7.63 20.81
N VAL A 99 -1.68 6.60 20.60
CA VAL A 99 -3.07 6.75 20.10
C VAL A 99 -3.96 7.47 21.12
N LYS A 100 -3.75 7.24 22.42
CA LYS A 100 -4.51 7.92 23.49
C LYS A 100 -4.12 9.39 23.68
N SER A 101 -2.87 9.76 23.36
CA SER A 101 -2.43 11.15 23.47
C SER A 101 -2.95 12.03 22.33
N LEU A 102 -3.47 11.43 21.26
CA LEU A 102 -4.10 12.13 20.14
C LEU A 102 -5.58 12.38 20.46
N SER A 103 -5.94 13.65 20.66
CA SER A 103 -7.28 14.08 21.10
C SER A 103 -8.30 14.24 19.96
N GLU A 104 -7.84 14.40 18.72
CA GLU A 104 -8.71 14.66 17.57
C GLU A 104 -8.91 13.39 16.74
N GLU A 105 -10.17 12.97 16.58
CA GLU A 105 -10.53 11.84 15.72
C GLU A 105 -10.35 12.27 14.26
N SER A 106 -9.28 11.77 13.63
CA SER A 106 -9.00 11.97 12.21
C SER A 106 -9.10 10.64 11.47
N ASP A 107 -9.41 10.68 10.16
CA ASP A 107 -9.44 9.47 9.32
C ASP A 107 -8.13 8.66 9.41
N ARG A 108 -7.00 9.34 9.64
CA ARG A 108 -5.67 8.72 9.83
C ARG A 108 -5.56 8.00 11.18
N LEU A 109 -6.04 8.62 12.25
CA LEU A 109 -6.10 7.99 13.56
C LEU A 109 -7.02 6.76 13.54
N SER A 110 -8.16 6.85 12.86
CA SER A 110 -9.10 5.74 12.70
C SER A 110 -8.47 4.57 11.94
N LEU A 111 -7.65 4.81 10.91
CA LEU A 111 -6.87 3.77 10.22
C LEU A 111 -5.91 3.03 11.16
N ILE A 112 -5.19 3.76 12.01
CA ILE A 112 -4.24 3.18 12.98
C ILE A 112 -4.99 2.37 14.04
N LYS A 113 -6.08 2.92 14.59
CA LYS A 113 -6.96 2.21 15.54
C LYS A 113 -7.50 0.92 14.92
N LEU A 114 -7.91 0.98 13.66
CA LEU A 114 -8.41 -0.17 12.93
C LEU A 114 -7.33 -1.23 12.72
N PHE A 115 -6.15 -0.85 12.24
CA PHE A 115 -5.03 -1.78 12.08
C PHE A 115 -4.65 -2.45 13.42
N ASN A 116 -4.56 -1.67 14.49
CA ASN A 116 -4.29 -2.17 15.84
C ASN A 116 -5.38 -3.14 16.35
N SER A 117 -6.66 -2.85 16.09
CA SER A 117 -7.77 -3.72 16.48
C SER A 117 -7.70 -5.09 15.81
N GLY A 118 -7.32 -5.13 14.53
CA GLY A 118 -7.12 -6.36 13.79
C GLY A 118 -5.96 -7.19 14.33
N LYS A 119 -4.87 -6.53 14.72
CA LYS A 119 -3.71 -7.18 15.34
C LYS A 119 -4.00 -7.72 16.75
N THR A 120 -4.72 -6.95 17.56
CA THR A 120 -5.03 -7.29 18.96
C THR A 120 -6.19 -8.26 19.14
N GLY A 121 -6.84 -8.70 18.06
CA GLY A 121 -7.91 -9.68 18.13
C GLY A 121 -9.33 -9.11 18.19
N ASN A 122 -9.49 -7.78 18.16
CA ASN A 122 -10.82 -7.14 18.14
C ASN A 122 -11.38 -7.10 16.70
N TYR A 123 -11.70 -8.28 16.17
CA TYR A 123 -12.09 -8.45 14.77
C TYR A 123 -13.45 -7.85 14.42
N SER A 124 -14.36 -7.71 15.38
CA SER A 124 -15.66 -7.06 15.16
C SER A 124 -15.49 -5.57 14.87
N PHE A 125 -14.65 -4.89 15.66
CA PHE A 125 -14.28 -3.50 15.39
C PHE A 125 -13.54 -3.37 14.06
N PHE A 126 -12.63 -4.30 13.76
CA PHE A 126 -11.94 -4.34 12.47
C PHE A 126 -12.90 -4.46 11.29
N SER A 127 -13.81 -5.43 11.29
CA SER A 127 -14.73 -5.70 10.18
C SER A 127 -15.69 -4.52 9.92
N ASN A 128 -16.27 -3.98 10.99
CA ASN A 128 -17.16 -2.82 10.90
C ASN A 128 -16.41 -1.57 10.40
N GLY A 129 -15.23 -1.29 10.97
CA GLY A 129 -14.42 -0.15 10.56
C GLY A 129 -13.90 -0.28 9.13
N LEU A 130 -13.55 -1.49 8.68
CA LEU A 130 -13.10 -1.73 7.30
C LEU A 130 -14.20 -1.41 6.29
N THR A 131 -15.44 -1.78 6.59
CA THR A 131 -16.62 -1.46 5.77
C THR A 131 -16.84 0.06 5.69
N ASN A 132 -16.68 0.77 6.82
CA ASN A 132 -16.78 2.23 6.85
C ASN A 132 -15.72 2.91 5.99
N ILE A 133 -14.48 2.41 6.03
CA ILE A 133 -13.39 2.94 5.18
C ILE A 133 -13.69 2.64 3.72
N ALA A 134 -14.19 1.45 3.39
CA ALA A 134 -14.48 1.08 2.02
C ALA A 134 -15.55 1.95 1.37
N ASN A 135 -16.53 2.41 2.15
CA ASN A 135 -17.54 3.38 1.69
C ASN A 135 -16.93 4.72 1.27
N LYS A 136 -15.80 5.12 1.88
CA LYS A 136 -15.06 6.34 1.51
C LYS A 136 -14.02 6.07 0.40
N ASN A 137 -13.22 5.02 0.58
CA ASN A 137 -12.14 4.63 -0.32
C ASN A 137 -11.92 3.11 -0.24
N ARG A 138 -12.51 2.38 -1.19
CA ARG A 138 -12.40 0.91 -1.27
C ARG A 138 -10.98 0.41 -1.47
N ASN A 139 -10.15 1.10 -2.23
CA ASN A 139 -8.76 0.70 -2.47
C ASN A 139 -7.94 0.78 -1.17
N LEU A 140 -8.16 1.81 -0.37
CA LEU A 140 -7.51 1.95 0.94
C LEU A 140 -7.93 0.84 1.90
N ALA A 141 -9.21 0.47 1.92
CA ALA A 141 -9.68 -0.66 2.71
C ALA A 141 -9.03 -1.98 2.26
N LEU A 142 -8.96 -2.25 0.95
CA LEU A 142 -8.29 -3.44 0.41
C LEU A 142 -6.78 -3.46 0.75
N LEU A 143 -6.10 -2.32 0.69
CA LEU A 143 -4.70 -2.20 1.09
C LEU A 143 -4.51 -2.52 2.57
N LEU A 144 -5.37 -1.97 3.44
CA LEU A 144 -5.33 -2.24 4.87
C LEU A 144 -5.56 -3.72 5.18
N ALA A 145 -6.57 -4.32 4.54
CA ALA A 145 -6.87 -5.74 4.67
C ALA A 145 -5.68 -6.60 4.26
N ASN A 146 -5.11 -6.36 3.07
CA ASN A 146 -3.95 -7.12 2.58
C ASN A 146 -2.71 -6.92 3.45
N LYS A 147 -2.43 -5.70 3.93
CA LYS A 147 -1.31 -5.46 4.85
C LYS A 147 -1.47 -6.29 6.12
N LEU A 148 -2.67 -6.32 6.70
CA LEU A 148 -2.93 -7.09 7.92
C LEU A 148 -2.88 -8.61 7.68
N ILE A 149 -3.42 -9.10 6.55
CA ILE A 149 -3.30 -10.50 6.13
C ILE A 149 -1.83 -10.92 6.07
N VAL A 150 -0.98 -10.14 5.39
CA VAL A 150 0.46 -10.44 5.24
C VAL A 150 1.16 -10.42 6.60
N HIS A 151 0.85 -9.45 7.45
CA HIS A 151 1.44 -9.34 8.79
C HIS A 151 1.08 -10.55 9.66
N LEU A 152 -0.21 -10.88 9.76
CA LEU A 152 -0.68 -11.96 10.63
C LEU A 152 -0.27 -13.35 10.15
N LYS A 153 0.07 -13.55 8.87
CA LYS A 153 0.54 -14.85 8.34
C LYS A 153 1.72 -15.44 9.13
N GLN A 154 2.52 -14.61 9.81
CA GLN A 154 3.61 -15.08 10.67
C GLN A 154 3.10 -15.83 11.91
N GLU A 155 1.92 -15.49 12.41
CA GLU A 155 1.28 -16.07 13.59
C GLU A 155 0.11 -16.98 13.20
N LYS A 156 0.40 -18.24 12.87
CA LYS A 156 -0.57 -19.19 12.28
C LYS A 156 -1.93 -19.26 12.99
N VAL A 157 -1.94 -19.31 14.32
CA VAL A 157 -3.18 -19.45 15.12
C VAL A 157 -4.02 -18.17 15.07
N VAL A 158 -3.38 -17.01 15.19
CA VAL A 158 -4.05 -15.70 15.14
C VAL A 158 -4.58 -15.46 13.73
N PHE A 159 -3.76 -15.72 12.72
CA PHE A 159 -4.13 -15.67 11.31
C PHE A 159 -5.38 -16.48 11.01
N GLN A 160 -5.43 -17.75 11.44
CA GLN A 160 -6.57 -18.62 11.19
C GLN A 160 -7.87 -18.02 11.76
N LYS A 161 -7.85 -17.61 13.04
CA LYS A 161 -9.03 -16.99 13.69
C LYS A 161 -9.46 -15.70 12.98
N PHE A 162 -8.50 -14.87 12.59
CA PHE A 162 -8.74 -13.62 11.88
C PHE A 162 -9.42 -13.87 10.52
N ILE A 163 -8.89 -14.80 9.72
CA ILE A 163 -9.42 -15.14 8.40
C ILE A 163 -10.81 -15.79 8.49
N GLU A 164 -11.02 -16.72 9.43
CA GLU A 164 -12.33 -17.36 9.66
C GLU A 164 -13.40 -16.31 10.02
N TYR A 165 -13.06 -15.36 10.90
CA TYR A 165 -13.97 -14.29 11.28
C TYR A 165 -14.24 -13.30 10.14
N CYS A 166 -13.20 -12.81 9.47
CA CYS A 166 -13.36 -11.77 8.44
C CYS A 166 -14.02 -12.31 7.17
N SER A 167 -13.77 -13.56 6.81
CA SER A 167 -14.40 -14.19 5.64
C SER A 167 -15.91 -14.38 5.77
N SER A 168 -16.43 -14.43 7.01
CA SER A 168 -17.86 -14.61 7.32
C SER A 168 -18.57 -13.32 7.73
N SER A 169 -17.89 -12.39 8.40
CA SER A 169 -18.49 -11.15 8.92
C SER A 169 -18.56 -10.00 7.90
N ILE A 170 -17.67 -9.97 6.90
CA ILE A 170 -17.62 -8.88 5.92
C ILE A 170 -18.64 -9.15 4.81
N ASN A 171 -19.73 -8.38 4.80
CA ASN A 171 -20.81 -8.52 3.82
C ASN A 171 -20.48 -7.91 2.44
N ASP A 172 -19.54 -6.95 2.35
CA ASP A 172 -19.14 -6.40 1.05
C ASP A 172 -18.42 -7.48 0.24
N LYS A 173 -18.98 -7.79 -0.93
CA LYS A 173 -18.50 -8.86 -1.81
C LYS A 173 -17.07 -8.64 -2.28
N MET A 174 -16.66 -7.40 -2.55
CA MET A 174 -15.32 -7.12 -3.06
C MET A 174 -14.30 -7.12 -1.92
N LEU A 175 -14.65 -6.58 -0.76
CA LEU A 175 -13.76 -6.55 0.42
C LEU A 175 -13.54 -7.93 1.03
N SER A 176 -14.53 -8.82 0.93
CA SER A 176 -14.44 -10.18 1.49
C SER A 176 -13.56 -11.12 0.67
N ILE A 177 -13.32 -10.84 -0.62
CA ILE A 177 -12.58 -11.74 -1.53
C ILE A 177 -11.18 -12.10 -1.02
N PRO A 178 -10.31 -11.15 -0.59
CA PRO A 178 -8.99 -11.50 -0.04
C PRO A 178 -9.07 -12.48 1.14
N PHE A 179 -10.01 -12.25 2.07
CA PHE A 179 -10.22 -13.15 3.21
C PHE A 179 -10.75 -14.51 2.79
N GLN A 180 -11.65 -14.56 1.80
CA GLN A 180 -12.19 -15.80 1.28
C GLN A 180 -11.13 -16.64 0.56
N ILE A 181 -10.22 -16.02 -0.19
CA ILE A 181 -9.08 -16.72 -0.82
C ILE A 181 -8.24 -17.40 0.27
N GLU A 182 -7.82 -16.65 1.29
CA GLU A 182 -7.01 -17.18 2.40
C GLU A 182 -7.76 -18.25 3.20
N HIS A 183 -9.07 -18.08 3.42
CA HIS A 183 -9.90 -19.07 4.10
C HIS A 183 -9.99 -20.39 3.31
N CYS A 184 -10.13 -20.32 1.99
CA CYS A 184 -10.08 -21.50 1.13
C CYS A 184 -8.71 -22.18 1.17
N ILE A 185 -7.61 -21.41 1.20
CA ILE A 185 -6.26 -21.95 1.35
C ILE A 185 -6.12 -22.70 2.69
N LEU A 186 -6.57 -22.10 3.79
CA LEU A 186 -6.53 -22.73 5.13
C LEU A 186 -7.31 -24.04 5.19
N LYS A 187 -8.39 -24.16 4.42
CA LYS A 187 -9.22 -25.37 4.32
C LYS A 187 -8.77 -26.36 3.24
N GLU A 188 -7.68 -26.06 2.52
CA GLU A 188 -7.22 -26.82 1.35
C GLU A 188 -8.31 -26.99 0.26
N ASP A 189 -9.24 -26.03 0.18
CA ASP A 189 -10.30 -25.98 -0.81
C ASP A 189 -9.82 -25.22 -2.06
N TRP A 190 -8.95 -25.87 -2.81
CA TRP A 190 -8.26 -25.26 -3.95
C TRP A 190 -9.23 -24.87 -5.07
N ILE A 191 -10.35 -25.58 -5.23
CA ILE A 191 -11.35 -25.27 -6.27
C ILE A 191 -11.98 -23.90 -5.97
N ASN A 192 -12.44 -23.70 -4.73
CA ASN A 192 -13.02 -22.42 -4.34
C ASN A 192 -11.97 -21.31 -4.27
N ALA A 193 -10.72 -21.60 -3.84
CA ALA A 193 -9.62 -20.64 -3.89
C ALA A 193 -9.39 -20.10 -5.32
N ILE A 194 -9.39 -20.98 -6.32
CA ILE A 194 -9.25 -20.60 -7.74
C ILE A 194 -10.44 -19.76 -8.21
N LEU A 195 -11.66 -20.11 -7.81
CA LEU A 195 -12.85 -19.34 -8.17
C LEU A 195 -12.78 -17.92 -7.60
N ARG A 196 -12.44 -17.76 -6.32
CA ARG A 196 -12.29 -16.45 -5.67
C ARG A 196 -11.15 -15.63 -6.26
N LEU A 197 -10.02 -16.25 -6.62
CA LEU A 197 -8.94 -15.56 -7.31
C LEU A 197 -9.35 -15.07 -8.70
N LYS A 198 -10.17 -15.83 -9.45
CA LYS A 198 -10.74 -15.37 -10.72
C LYS A 198 -11.69 -14.18 -10.53
N GLU A 199 -12.52 -14.21 -9.50
CA GLU A 199 -13.38 -13.08 -9.14
C GLU A 199 -12.57 -11.84 -8.80
N ALA A 200 -11.47 -11.99 -8.05
CA ALA A 200 -10.54 -10.91 -7.71
C ALA A 200 -9.95 -10.25 -8.96
N VAL A 201 -9.41 -11.07 -9.88
CA VAL A 201 -8.81 -10.60 -11.13
C VAL A 201 -9.85 -9.94 -12.03
N LYS A 202 -11.03 -10.54 -12.18
CA LYS A 202 -12.13 -9.96 -12.99
C LYS A 202 -12.58 -8.61 -12.44
N SER A 203 -12.53 -8.44 -11.13
CA SER A 203 -12.95 -7.22 -10.44
C SER A 203 -11.83 -6.19 -10.24
N ASN A 204 -10.64 -6.44 -10.80
CA ASN A 204 -9.44 -5.62 -10.62
C ASN A 204 -9.13 -5.31 -9.14
N ILE A 205 -9.35 -6.27 -8.25
CA ILE A 205 -9.00 -6.15 -6.83
C ILE A 205 -7.48 -6.19 -6.70
N PHE A 206 -6.93 -5.23 -5.96
CA PHE A 206 -5.52 -5.25 -5.59
C PHE A 206 -5.22 -6.47 -4.70
N LEU A 207 -4.23 -7.26 -5.11
CA LEU A 207 -3.72 -8.42 -4.37
C LEU A 207 -2.22 -8.22 -4.11
N PRO A 208 -1.70 -8.69 -2.96
CA PRO A 208 -0.29 -8.49 -2.59
C PRO A 208 0.67 -9.44 -3.32
N PHE A 209 0.24 -10.11 -4.39
CA PHE A 209 1.00 -11.13 -5.12
C PHE A 209 0.63 -11.15 -6.61
N ASP A 210 1.49 -11.75 -7.44
CA ASP A 210 1.17 -12.00 -8.86
C ASP A 210 0.08 -13.08 -8.96
N HIS A 211 -1.08 -12.69 -9.51
CA HIS A 211 -2.21 -13.58 -9.70
C HIS A 211 -1.91 -14.74 -10.66
N LYS A 212 -1.05 -14.57 -11.67
CA LYS A 212 -0.68 -15.64 -12.61
C LYS A 212 0.11 -16.73 -11.90
N GLU A 213 1.10 -16.33 -11.11
CA GLU A 213 1.87 -17.25 -10.28
C GLU A 213 0.98 -17.93 -9.24
N MET A 214 0.09 -17.18 -8.57
CA MET A 214 -0.82 -17.74 -7.58
C MET A 214 -1.81 -18.76 -8.19
N PHE A 215 -2.30 -18.53 -9.42
CA PHE A 215 -3.07 -19.55 -10.14
C PHE A 215 -2.27 -20.82 -10.36
N ALA A 216 -1.00 -20.70 -10.76
CA ALA A 216 -0.12 -21.86 -10.95
C ALA A 216 0.06 -22.63 -9.63
N VAL A 217 0.29 -21.92 -8.52
CA VAL A 217 0.37 -22.51 -7.17
C VAL A 217 -0.91 -23.29 -6.83
N PHE A 218 -2.09 -22.69 -6.98
CA PHE A 218 -3.35 -23.37 -6.65
C PHE A 218 -3.62 -24.58 -7.53
N TYR A 219 -3.33 -24.51 -8.83
CA TYR A 219 -3.50 -25.66 -9.72
C TYR A 219 -2.48 -26.78 -9.44
N CYS A 220 -1.27 -26.46 -8.99
CA CYS A 220 -0.31 -27.44 -8.49
C CYS A 220 -0.77 -28.12 -7.20
N ALA A 221 -1.29 -27.35 -6.23
CA ALA A 221 -1.85 -27.89 -4.99
C ALA A 221 -3.08 -28.79 -5.27
N LEU A 222 -3.97 -28.34 -6.16
CA LEU A 222 -5.11 -29.14 -6.61
C LEU A 222 -4.67 -30.43 -7.31
N ALA A 223 -3.58 -30.41 -8.09
CA ALA A 223 -3.04 -31.60 -8.72
C ALA A 223 -2.58 -32.64 -7.68
N LYS A 224 -1.87 -32.21 -6.62
CA LYS A 224 -1.49 -33.09 -5.50
C LYS A 224 -2.71 -33.66 -4.77
N GLN A 225 -3.77 -32.87 -4.61
CA GLN A 225 -5.01 -33.34 -3.98
C GLN A 225 -5.73 -34.39 -4.84
N TYR A 226 -5.72 -34.26 -6.18
CA TYR A 226 -6.25 -35.29 -7.06
C TYR A 226 -5.39 -36.56 -7.06
N GLU A 227 -4.07 -36.38 -7.02
CA GLU A 227 -3.12 -37.47 -6.92
C GLU A 227 -3.30 -38.30 -5.63
N SER A 228 -3.46 -37.65 -4.47
CA SER A 228 -3.69 -38.37 -3.20
C SER A 228 -5.00 -39.17 -3.20
N LYS A 229 -5.98 -38.75 -4.01
CA LYS A 229 -7.24 -39.46 -4.26
C LYS A 229 -7.15 -40.49 -5.38
N GLY A 230 -5.97 -40.73 -5.97
CA GLY A 230 -5.74 -41.66 -7.07
C GLY A 230 -6.26 -41.18 -8.44
N ASN A 231 -6.75 -39.93 -8.55
CA ASN A 231 -7.26 -39.39 -9.81
C ASN A 231 -6.15 -38.74 -10.64
N PHE A 232 -5.27 -39.56 -11.19
CA PHE A 232 -4.12 -39.11 -11.98
C PHE A 232 -4.49 -38.31 -13.24
N LYS A 233 -5.66 -38.58 -13.84
CA LYS A 233 -6.13 -37.87 -15.04
C LYS A 233 -6.42 -36.40 -14.74
N GLU A 234 -7.18 -36.13 -13.67
CA GLU A 234 -7.47 -34.75 -13.27
C GLU A 234 -6.26 -34.04 -12.66
N ALA A 235 -5.34 -34.79 -12.03
CA ALA A 235 -4.05 -34.24 -11.59
C ALA A 235 -3.24 -33.67 -12.76
N ILE A 236 -3.03 -34.45 -13.83
CA ILE A 236 -2.31 -34.01 -15.03
C ILE A 236 -3.01 -32.82 -15.69
N LYS A 237 -4.34 -32.86 -15.82
CA LYS A 237 -5.14 -31.76 -16.39
C LYS A 237 -5.00 -30.47 -15.58
N SER A 238 -4.92 -30.57 -14.25
CA SER A 238 -4.67 -29.44 -13.37
C SER A 238 -3.29 -28.83 -13.60
N LEU A 239 -2.24 -29.65 -13.79
CA LEU A 239 -0.91 -29.16 -14.13
C LEU A 239 -0.84 -28.47 -15.50
N PHE A 240 -1.60 -28.95 -16.50
CA PHE A 240 -1.72 -28.24 -17.78
C PHE A 240 -2.41 -26.87 -17.62
N ARG A 241 -3.38 -26.76 -16.70
CA ARG A 241 -3.99 -25.47 -16.37
C ARG A 241 -2.98 -24.55 -15.68
N ALA A 242 -2.18 -25.06 -14.74
CA ALA A 242 -1.11 -24.28 -14.09
C ALA A 242 -0.14 -23.69 -15.13
N GLN A 243 0.28 -24.50 -16.09
CA GLN A 243 1.23 -24.08 -17.14
C GLN A 243 0.70 -22.97 -18.04
N ARG A 244 -0.62 -22.88 -18.24
CA ARG A 244 -1.23 -21.78 -19.01
C ARG A 244 -1.09 -20.43 -18.32
N TYR A 245 -1.01 -20.40 -16.98
CA TYR A 245 -0.85 -19.16 -16.23
C TYR A 245 0.62 -18.79 -16.05
N SER A 246 1.47 -19.76 -15.67
CA SER A 246 2.91 -19.56 -15.55
C SER A 246 3.66 -20.78 -16.07
N ALA A 247 4.25 -20.66 -17.26
CA ALA A 247 4.99 -21.76 -17.89
C ALA A 247 6.35 -22.02 -17.23
N ILE A 248 6.93 -21.00 -16.59
CA ILE A 248 8.27 -21.01 -15.99
C ILE A 248 8.21 -21.45 -14.50
N PHE A 249 7.01 -21.62 -13.94
CA PHE A 249 6.85 -22.04 -12.56
C PHE A 249 7.30 -23.50 -12.37
N GLN A 250 8.55 -23.66 -11.89
CA GLN A 250 9.27 -24.94 -11.79
C GLN A 250 8.46 -26.09 -11.17
N PRO A 251 7.65 -25.88 -10.09
CA PRO A 251 6.88 -26.96 -9.49
C PRO A 251 5.97 -27.74 -10.46
N ILE A 252 5.54 -27.11 -11.56
CA ILE A 252 4.69 -27.77 -12.56
C ILE A 252 5.41 -28.97 -13.20
N ASN A 253 6.66 -28.78 -13.63
CA ASN A 253 7.39 -29.82 -14.36
C ASN A 253 7.88 -30.92 -13.43
N TYR A 254 8.24 -30.60 -12.17
CA TYR A 254 8.50 -31.61 -11.15
C TYR A 254 7.27 -32.49 -10.89
N LEU A 255 6.11 -31.89 -10.65
CA LEU A 255 4.88 -32.65 -10.38
C LEU A 255 4.45 -33.49 -11.58
N LYS A 256 4.64 -32.99 -12.81
CA LYS A 256 4.40 -33.80 -14.01
C LYS A 256 5.31 -35.02 -14.08
N ALA A 257 6.60 -34.84 -13.79
CA ALA A 257 7.55 -35.94 -13.76
C ALA A 257 7.18 -36.97 -12.68
N GLU A 258 6.85 -36.53 -11.46
CA GLU A 258 6.41 -37.41 -10.37
C GLU A 258 5.18 -38.24 -10.76
N LEU A 259 4.16 -37.60 -11.32
CA LEU A 259 2.94 -38.28 -11.79
C LEU A 259 3.25 -39.27 -12.91
N TYR A 260 4.13 -38.93 -13.85
CA TYR A 260 4.50 -39.85 -14.92
C TYR A 260 5.29 -41.06 -14.40
N ILE A 261 6.16 -40.89 -13.41
CA ILE A 261 6.86 -42.00 -12.76
C ILE A 261 5.86 -42.94 -12.11
N LYS A 262 4.91 -42.40 -11.32
CA LYS A 262 3.86 -43.20 -10.66
C LYS A 262 2.97 -43.94 -11.65
N LEU A 263 2.78 -43.41 -12.84
CA LEU A 263 2.04 -44.05 -13.93
C LEU A 263 2.90 -45.01 -14.78
N GLY A 264 4.16 -45.27 -14.41
CA GLY A 264 5.08 -46.12 -15.17
C GLY A 264 5.56 -45.51 -16.50
N LYS A 265 5.28 -44.23 -16.75
CA LYS A 265 5.60 -43.53 -18.01
C LYS A 265 6.99 -42.88 -17.93
N ILE A 266 8.02 -43.70 -17.69
CA ILE A 266 9.40 -43.25 -17.44
C ILE A 266 9.96 -42.39 -18.58
N ARG A 267 9.69 -42.75 -19.84
CA ARG A 267 10.11 -41.95 -21.01
C ARG A 267 9.54 -40.53 -20.99
N LYS A 268 8.27 -40.38 -20.59
CA LYS A 268 7.62 -39.06 -20.50
C LYS A 268 8.14 -38.25 -19.32
N ALA A 269 8.38 -38.91 -18.18
CA ALA A 269 8.99 -38.27 -17.02
C ALA A 269 10.38 -37.72 -17.38
N SER A 270 11.20 -38.55 -18.02
CA SER A 270 12.56 -38.17 -18.47
C SER A 270 12.52 -36.99 -19.45
N ALA A 271 11.63 -37.02 -20.44
CA ALA A 271 11.49 -35.91 -21.41
C ALA A 271 11.08 -34.58 -20.75
N VAL A 272 10.19 -34.61 -19.75
CA VAL A 272 9.81 -33.41 -19.00
C VAL A 272 10.98 -32.85 -18.20
N LEU A 273 11.78 -33.73 -17.56
CA LEU A 273 12.94 -33.33 -16.79
C LEU A 273 14.08 -32.78 -17.67
N GLU A 274 14.32 -33.38 -18.85
CA GLU A 274 15.27 -32.84 -19.83
C GLU A 274 14.85 -31.45 -20.32
N ALA A 275 13.57 -31.26 -20.62
CA ALA A 275 13.04 -29.97 -21.05
C ALA A 275 13.17 -28.90 -19.95
N GLU A 276 12.85 -29.24 -18.70
CA GLU A 276 13.05 -28.35 -17.55
C GLU A 276 14.53 -28.01 -17.37
N TYR A 277 15.42 -29.01 -17.40
CA TYR A 277 16.85 -28.81 -17.22
C TYR A 277 17.46 -27.91 -18.30
N THR A 278 16.96 -28.00 -19.53
CA THR A 278 17.41 -27.13 -20.63
C THR A 278 17.08 -25.67 -20.36
N VAL A 279 15.88 -25.37 -19.85
CA VAL A 279 15.42 -23.99 -19.62
C VAL A 279 15.93 -23.44 -18.30
N ASN A 280 15.81 -24.22 -17.22
CA ASN A 280 16.11 -23.81 -15.86
C ASN A 280 16.78 -24.97 -15.09
N PRO A 281 18.09 -25.18 -15.31
CA PRO A 281 18.79 -26.31 -14.73
C PRO A 281 18.88 -26.17 -13.21
N THR A 282 18.45 -27.22 -12.51
CA THR A 282 18.53 -27.28 -11.04
C THR A 282 19.12 -28.61 -10.58
N PRO A 283 19.70 -28.67 -9.36
CA PRO A 283 20.15 -29.94 -8.79
C PRO A 283 19.00 -30.93 -8.58
N GLN A 284 17.79 -30.43 -8.30
CA GLN A 284 16.61 -31.27 -8.05
C GLN A 284 16.14 -31.99 -9.32
N SER A 285 16.00 -31.27 -10.44
CA SER A 285 15.62 -31.87 -11.75
C SER A 285 16.64 -32.92 -12.19
N ALA A 286 17.93 -32.60 -12.06
CA ALA A 286 19.01 -33.53 -12.37
C ALA A 286 18.97 -34.81 -11.53
N LYS A 287 18.89 -34.70 -10.19
CA LYS A 287 18.82 -35.87 -9.29
C LYS A 287 17.63 -36.76 -9.65
N MET A 288 16.47 -36.14 -9.88
CA MET A 288 15.26 -36.87 -10.26
C MET A 288 15.44 -37.60 -11.60
N TYR A 289 16.11 -36.98 -12.57
CA TYR A 289 16.40 -37.59 -13.87
C TYR A 289 17.40 -38.75 -13.76
N ILE A 290 18.49 -38.59 -13.01
CA ILE A 290 19.52 -39.62 -12.81
C ILE A 290 18.94 -40.84 -12.10
N ASN A 291 18.05 -40.65 -11.13
CA ASN A 291 17.36 -41.76 -10.47
C ASN A 291 16.50 -42.59 -11.44
N LEU A 292 16.05 -42.00 -12.55
CA LEU A 292 15.33 -42.71 -13.62
C LEU A 292 16.25 -43.29 -14.68
N ASN A 293 17.41 -42.65 -14.91
CA ASN A 293 18.34 -42.96 -15.98
C ASN A 293 19.76 -43.05 -15.41
N SER A 294 20.18 -44.26 -15.04
CA SER A 294 21.47 -44.51 -14.37
C SER A 294 22.72 -44.07 -15.16
N LYS A 295 22.61 -43.90 -16.48
CA LYS A 295 23.68 -43.36 -17.36
C LYS A 295 23.35 -41.96 -17.91
N GLY A 296 22.45 -41.24 -17.25
CA GLY A 296 21.91 -39.97 -17.73
C GLY A 296 22.81 -38.74 -17.56
N ALA A 297 23.96 -38.86 -16.87
CA ALA A 297 24.82 -37.72 -16.53
C ALA A 297 25.40 -37.04 -17.78
N GLU A 298 25.88 -37.83 -18.74
CA GLU A 298 26.41 -37.35 -20.01
C GLU A 298 25.34 -36.63 -20.85
N ARG A 299 24.09 -37.13 -20.79
CA ARG A 299 22.95 -36.51 -21.45
C ARG A 299 22.63 -35.13 -20.86
N LEU A 300 22.59 -35.01 -19.54
CA LEU A 300 22.33 -33.72 -18.87
C LEU A 300 23.48 -32.73 -19.13
N TYR A 301 24.73 -33.19 -19.13
CA TYR A 301 25.88 -32.39 -19.52
C TYR A 301 25.76 -31.83 -20.94
N ASN A 302 25.40 -32.68 -21.91
CA ASN A 302 25.22 -32.25 -23.29
C ASN A 302 24.07 -31.23 -23.46
N LEU A 303 23.05 -31.26 -22.59
CA LEU A 303 21.97 -30.27 -22.62
C LEU A 303 22.40 -28.90 -22.08
N ARG A 304 23.23 -28.86 -21.02
CA ARG A 304 23.70 -27.63 -20.36
C ARG A 304 25.19 -27.74 -19.96
N PRO A 305 26.12 -27.69 -20.92
CA PRO A 305 27.56 -27.78 -20.63
C PRO A 305 28.09 -26.52 -19.93
N ASP A 306 27.29 -25.45 -19.87
CA ASP A 306 27.57 -24.20 -19.17
C ASP A 306 27.22 -24.26 -17.67
N TYR A 307 26.44 -25.25 -17.23
CA TYR A 307 25.99 -25.34 -15.85
C TYR A 307 26.93 -26.18 -14.99
N TYR A 308 27.52 -25.58 -13.96
CA TYR A 308 28.55 -26.21 -13.13
C TYR A 308 28.11 -27.57 -12.54
N PHE A 309 26.84 -27.72 -12.16
CA PHE A 309 26.33 -28.96 -11.56
C PHE A 309 26.36 -30.12 -12.56
N SER A 310 26.29 -29.85 -13.87
CA SER A 310 26.41 -30.88 -14.91
C SER A 310 27.81 -31.52 -14.91
N TYR A 311 28.87 -30.75 -14.64
CA TYR A 311 30.22 -31.29 -14.44
C TYR A 311 30.31 -32.13 -13.16
N CYS A 312 29.68 -31.68 -12.07
CA CYS A 312 29.62 -32.45 -10.83
C CYS A 312 28.95 -33.83 -11.05
N LEU A 313 27.87 -33.87 -11.84
CA LEU A 313 27.19 -35.12 -12.16
C LEU A 313 28.08 -36.07 -12.97
N LEU A 314 28.82 -35.56 -13.95
CA LEU A 314 29.78 -36.35 -14.72
C LEU A 314 30.85 -36.98 -13.81
N ALA A 315 31.46 -36.18 -12.94
CA ALA A 315 32.51 -36.62 -12.01
C ALA A 315 32.01 -37.64 -10.97
N LEU A 316 30.73 -37.61 -10.61
CA LEU A 316 30.11 -38.58 -9.70
C LEU A 316 29.62 -39.85 -10.42
N SER A 317 29.54 -39.82 -11.75
CA SER A 317 29.05 -40.94 -12.56
C SER A 317 30.16 -41.83 -13.14
N SER A 318 31.42 -41.39 -13.04
CA SER A 318 32.64 -42.11 -13.41
C SER A 318 33.16 -42.97 -12.27
#